data_AF-A0A1B6HF59-F1
#
_entry.id   AF-A0A1B6HF59-F1
#
_cell.length_a   1.000
_cell.length_b   1.000
_cell.length_c   1.000
_cell.angle_alpha   90.00
_cell.angle_beta   90.00
_cell.angle_gamma   90.00
#
_symmetry.space_group_name_H-M   'P 1'
#
loop_
_entity.id
_entity.type
_entity.pdbx_description
1 polymer ?
#
loop_
_entity_poly.entity_id
_entity_poly.type
_entity_poly.pdbx_seq_one_letter_code
_entity_poly.pdbx_strand_id
1 'polypeptide(L)'
;RSKQSRSQRSIIAAGGRYDTLISSLRQMQEGSQCQSAVGISLSLDKLVTTLQADQVKISPVSAVVCSVGTKLMNREKLSLTRDLWAAGIKTYLLDGVQNLEEIQNFCLEMNVPHIIMLKDTDPSSVRIRSWNKDRFHEKKVTQGECVDNMLRLCDTHTSLRPETKSVPVITEVPTINIVFLIGEKLSSAMKRRYENQVLNSILSTIQRLSAKVRVEVIVVNMEGEVIKMLASYIELDS
;
A
#
# COMPACT_ATOMS: atom_id res chain seq x y z
N ARG A 1 25.12 -41.19 19.22
CA ARG A 1 25.36 -41.14 17.75
C ARG A 1 24.94 -39.76 17.25
N SER A 2 25.90 -38.87 16.97
CA SER A 2 25.64 -37.51 16.51
C SER A 2 25.07 -37.52 15.09
N LYS A 3 23.84 -37.03 14.92
CA LYS A 3 23.33 -36.66 13.59
C LYS A 3 23.96 -35.30 13.24
N GLN A 4 25.08 -35.33 12.53
CA GLN A 4 25.61 -34.17 11.82
C GLN A 4 24.51 -33.67 10.87
N SER A 5 23.91 -32.52 11.18
CA SER A 5 23.09 -31.76 10.26
C SER A 5 24.00 -31.29 9.12
N ARG A 6 23.98 -32.02 8.00
CA ARG A 6 24.63 -31.58 6.77
C ARG A 6 23.81 -30.38 6.29
N SER A 7 24.32 -29.17 6.54
CA SER A 7 23.81 -27.94 5.92
C SER A 7 23.89 -28.13 4.39
N GLN A 8 22.78 -28.52 3.76
CA GLN A 8 22.66 -28.61 2.31
C GLN A 8 22.70 -27.17 1.78
N ARG A 9 23.87 -26.73 1.35
CA ARG A 9 24.03 -25.45 0.66
C ARG A 9 23.40 -25.59 -0.72
N SER A 10 22.36 -24.83 -0.97
CA SER A 10 21.67 -24.78 -2.27
C SER A 10 22.06 -23.51 -3.01
N ILE A 11 22.34 -23.63 -4.31
CA ILE A 11 22.64 -22.49 -5.18
C ILE A 11 21.34 -21.71 -5.41
N ILE A 12 21.29 -20.45 -5.00
CA ILE A 12 20.13 -19.55 -5.15
C ILE A 12 20.28 -18.56 -6.31
N ALA A 13 21.49 -18.43 -6.86
CA ALA A 13 21.80 -17.52 -7.94
C ALA A 13 22.89 -18.11 -8.84
N ALA A 14 22.80 -17.88 -10.15
CA ALA A 14 23.85 -18.21 -11.11
C ALA A 14 23.90 -17.12 -12.19
N GLY A 15 25.06 -16.85 -12.76
CA GLY A 15 25.20 -15.81 -13.77
C GLY A 15 26.54 -15.84 -14.47
N GLY A 16 26.70 -14.98 -15.47
CA GLY A 16 27.92 -14.91 -16.26
C GLY A 16 27.84 -13.90 -17.40
N ARG A 17 28.87 -13.94 -18.24
CA ARG A 17 28.95 -13.20 -19.51
C ARG A 17 28.38 -14.05 -20.64
N TYR A 18 27.60 -13.42 -21.52
CA TYR A 18 26.85 -14.08 -22.59
C TYR A 18 27.25 -13.58 -23.99
N ASP A 19 28.44 -13.00 -24.12
CA ASP A 19 28.94 -12.37 -25.34
C ASP A 19 28.95 -13.36 -26.53
N THR A 20 29.33 -14.62 -26.29
CA THR A 20 29.35 -15.69 -27.29
C THR A 20 27.94 -16.13 -27.73
N LEU A 21 26.97 -16.16 -26.80
CA LEU A 21 25.57 -16.46 -27.09
C LEU A 21 24.96 -15.37 -28.00
N ILE A 22 25.20 -14.10 -27.69
CA ILE A 22 24.74 -12.96 -28.49
C ILE A 22 25.37 -13.02 -29.89
N SER A 23 26.65 -13.33 -29.96
CA SER A 23 27.36 -13.48 -31.24
C SER A 23 26.77 -14.61 -32.09
N SER A 24 26.37 -15.73 -31.47
CA SER A 24 25.76 -16.87 -32.17
C SER A 24 24.32 -16.63 -32.63
N LEU A 25 23.56 -15.80 -31.92
CA LEU A 25 22.17 -15.48 -32.26
C LEU A 25 22.05 -14.42 -33.36
N ARG A 26 23.15 -13.76 -33.70
CA ARG A 26 23.19 -12.73 -34.74
C ARG A 26 23.10 -13.39 -36.11
N GLN A 27 21.89 -13.46 -36.66
CA GLN A 27 21.72 -13.72 -38.09
C GLN A 27 22.20 -12.51 -38.88
N MET A 28 22.92 -12.77 -39.98
CA MET A 28 23.69 -11.84 -40.80
C MET A 28 23.03 -10.47 -41.01
N GLN A 29 23.36 -9.50 -40.14
CA GLN A 29 23.26 -8.08 -40.43
C GLN A 29 24.67 -7.51 -40.39
N GLU A 30 25.19 -7.24 -41.58
CA GLU A 30 26.46 -6.57 -41.80
C GLU A 30 26.37 -5.14 -41.25
N GLY A 31 27.14 -4.85 -40.19
CA GLY A 31 27.38 -3.48 -39.74
C GLY A 31 27.23 -3.18 -38.24
N SER A 32 26.81 -4.13 -37.39
CA SER A 32 26.49 -3.79 -35.98
C SER A 32 27.67 -3.97 -35.00
N GLN A 33 27.81 -3.03 -34.06
CA GLN A 33 28.88 -2.95 -33.05
C GLN A 33 28.98 -4.19 -32.15
N CYS A 34 30.14 -4.39 -31.52
CA CYS A 34 30.40 -5.49 -30.59
C CYS A 34 29.49 -5.35 -29.36
N GLN A 35 28.62 -6.34 -29.13
CA GLN A 35 27.69 -6.35 -28.01
C GLN A 35 28.19 -7.35 -26.97
N SER A 36 28.30 -6.88 -25.72
CA SER A 36 28.62 -7.72 -24.57
C SER A 36 27.46 -7.67 -23.58
N ALA A 37 27.17 -8.80 -22.93
CA ALA A 37 26.15 -8.88 -21.91
C ALA A 37 26.62 -9.67 -20.70
N VAL A 38 26.26 -9.16 -19.52
CA VAL A 38 26.36 -9.84 -18.24
C VAL A 38 24.96 -10.03 -17.71
N GLY A 39 24.72 -11.18 -17.08
CA GLY A 39 23.43 -11.46 -16.48
C GLY A 39 23.57 -12.35 -15.27
N ILE A 40 22.60 -12.24 -14.37
CA ILE A 40 22.41 -13.14 -13.25
C ILE A 40 20.97 -13.65 -13.26
N SER A 41 20.78 -14.86 -12.80
CA SER A 41 19.52 -15.54 -12.63
C SER A 41 19.38 -15.93 -11.16
N LEU A 42 18.21 -15.66 -10.60
CA LEU A 42 17.89 -15.92 -9.20
C LEU A 42 16.79 -16.98 -9.15
N SER A 43 17.00 -18.04 -8.37
CA SER A 43 16.00 -19.08 -8.15
C SER A 43 15.00 -18.65 -7.08
N LEU A 44 13.91 -18.01 -7.51
CA LEU A 44 12.85 -17.56 -6.62
C LEU A 44 12.18 -18.71 -5.85
N ASP A 45 12.02 -19.89 -6.45
CA ASP A 45 11.38 -21.04 -5.80
C ASP A 45 12.09 -21.44 -4.49
N LYS A 46 13.43 -21.40 -4.50
CA LYS A 46 14.26 -21.72 -3.34
C LYS A 46 14.16 -20.63 -2.27
N LEU A 47 14.07 -19.36 -2.68
CA LEU A 47 13.86 -18.23 -1.77
C LEU A 47 12.47 -18.28 -1.13
N VAL A 48 11.43 -18.57 -1.90
CA VAL A 48 10.06 -18.68 -1.38
C VAL A 48 9.94 -19.87 -0.41
N THR A 49 10.53 -21.01 -0.75
CA THR A 49 10.48 -22.21 0.10
C THR A 49 11.20 -21.97 1.44
N THR A 50 12.32 -21.24 1.44
CA THR A 50 13.02 -20.87 2.68
C THR A 50 12.25 -19.85 3.50
N LEU A 51 11.62 -18.86 2.87
CA LEU A 51 10.76 -17.87 3.54
C LEU A 51 9.50 -18.49 4.16
N GLN A 52 8.90 -19.49 3.51
CA GLN A 52 7.73 -20.21 4.01
C GLN A 52 8.08 -21.10 5.22
N ALA A 53 9.26 -21.69 5.24
CA ALA A 53 9.74 -22.51 6.36
C ALA A 53 9.91 -21.70 7.65
N ASP A 54 10.32 -20.43 7.54
CA ASP A 54 10.46 -19.51 8.67
C ASP A 54 9.13 -18.86 9.12
N GLN A 55 7.99 -19.23 8.52
CA GLN A 55 6.67 -18.66 8.79
C GLN A 55 6.69 -17.12 8.93
N VAL A 56 7.38 -16.43 8.02
CA VAL A 56 7.29 -14.98 7.94
C VAL A 56 5.91 -14.63 7.39
N LYS A 57 4.90 -14.64 8.26
CA LYS A 57 3.56 -14.19 7.93
C LYS A 57 3.61 -12.67 7.79
N ILE A 58 3.74 -12.22 6.55
CA ILE A 58 3.75 -10.80 6.21
C ILE A 58 2.33 -10.30 6.38
N SER A 59 2.08 -9.45 7.37
CA SER A 59 0.80 -8.77 7.47
C SER A 59 0.78 -7.62 6.45
N PRO A 60 -0.27 -7.49 5.63
CA PRO A 60 -0.39 -6.37 4.68
C PRO A 60 -0.57 -5.03 5.42
N VAL A 61 -1.00 -5.11 6.68
CA VAL A 61 -1.41 -4.01 7.53
C VAL A 61 -0.78 -4.18 8.92
N SER A 62 -0.36 -3.07 9.52
CA SER A 62 0.29 -3.05 10.84
C SER A 62 -0.72 -2.99 11.99
N ALA A 63 -1.87 -2.33 11.79
CA ALA A 63 -2.91 -2.25 12.81
C ALA A 63 -4.34 -2.19 12.24
N VAL A 64 -5.33 -2.70 12.97
CA VAL A 64 -6.75 -2.54 12.66
C VAL A 64 -7.36 -1.45 13.55
N VAL A 65 -8.14 -0.53 12.98
CA VAL A 65 -8.88 0.51 13.71
C VAL A 65 -10.35 0.12 13.78
N CYS A 66 -10.90 0.00 14.99
CA CYS A 66 -12.29 -0.38 15.22
C CYS A 66 -12.93 0.46 16.34
N SER A 67 -14.26 0.53 16.29
CA SER A 67 -15.09 1.11 17.35
C SER A 67 -15.75 -0.01 18.15
N VAL A 68 -15.70 0.09 19.47
CA VAL A 68 -16.39 -0.84 20.39
C VAL A 68 -17.37 -0.07 21.25
N GLY A 69 -18.65 -0.40 21.16
CA GLY A 69 -19.74 0.32 21.83
C GLY A 69 -20.99 0.35 20.96
N THR A 70 -21.94 1.23 21.25
CA THR A 70 -23.18 1.34 20.47
C THR A 70 -23.06 2.31 19.29
N LYS A 71 -22.04 3.17 19.28
CA LYS A 71 -21.80 4.19 18.26
C LYS A 71 -20.58 3.86 17.41
N LEU A 72 -20.68 4.11 16.11
CA LEU A 72 -19.63 3.82 15.12
C LEU A 72 -18.41 4.76 15.20
N MET A 73 -18.55 5.95 15.78
CA MET A 73 -17.45 6.94 15.93
C MET A 73 -16.66 7.20 14.63
N ASN A 74 -17.35 7.28 13.48
CA ASN A 74 -16.72 7.35 12.16
C ASN A 74 -15.79 8.56 12.01
N ARG A 75 -16.15 9.71 12.60
CA ARG A 75 -15.33 10.93 12.53
C ARG A 75 -13.99 10.75 13.24
N GLU A 76 -14.03 10.15 14.43
CA GLU A 76 -12.86 9.89 15.26
C GLU A 76 -11.97 8.80 14.67
N LYS A 77 -12.58 7.70 14.20
CA LYS A 77 -11.87 6.62 13.49
C LYS A 77 -11.14 7.15 12.25
N LEU A 78 -11.81 7.94 11.42
CA LEU A 78 -11.23 8.50 10.20
C LEU A 78 -10.13 9.52 10.53
N SER A 79 -10.33 10.38 11.53
CA SER A 79 -9.28 11.30 11.99
C SER A 79 -8.05 10.55 12.45
N LEU A 80 -8.21 9.53 13.29
CA LEU A 80 -7.10 8.73 13.80
C LEU A 80 -6.41 7.95 12.67
N THR A 81 -7.19 7.38 11.75
CA THR A 81 -6.68 6.65 10.58
C THR A 81 -5.84 7.56 9.69
N ARG A 82 -6.32 8.78 9.42
CA ARG A 82 -5.56 9.79 8.69
C ARG A 82 -4.24 10.10 9.38
N ASP A 83 -4.26 10.30 10.70
CA ASP A 83 -3.05 10.67 11.45
C ASP A 83 -2.04 9.50 11.49
N LEU A 84 -2.52 8.25 11.59
CA LEU A 84 -1.70 7.03 11.47
C LEU A 84 -1.10 6.87 10.07
N TRP A 85 -1.87 7.13 9.02
CA TRP A 85 -1.39 7.08 7.63
C TRP A 85 -0.38 8.19 7.33
N ALA A 86 -0.57 9.38 7.89
CA ALA A 86 0.40 10.49 7.80
C ALA A 86 1.75 10.11 8.45
N ALA A 87 1.72 9.32 9.53
CA ALA A 87 2.91 8.73 10.15
C ALA A 87 3.48 7.51 9.40
N GLY A 88 2.88 7.11 8.27
CA GLY A 88 3.33 5.98 7.46
C GLY A 88 2.92 4.60 7.99
N ILE A 89 2.05 4.54 9.00
CA ILE A 89 1.53 3.28 9.55
C ILE A 89 0.39 2.80 8.66
N LYS A 90 0.48 1.57 8.16
CA LYS A 90 -0.61 0.96 7.39
C LYS A 90 -1.69 0.46 8.34
N THR A 91 -2.90 0.96 8.18
CA THR A 91 -4.05 0.53 9.00
C THR A 91 -5.24 0.10 8.17
N TYR A 92 -6.05 -0.80 8.73
CA TYR A 92 -7.31 -1.25 8.15
C TYR A 92 -8.46 -0.75 9.02
N LEU A 93 -9.44 -0.09 8.40
CA LEU A 93 -10.61 0.43 9.09
C LEU A 93 -11.73 -0.62 9.05
N LEU A 94 -12.25 -1.01 10.22
CA LEU A 94 -13.45 -1.84 10.30
C LEU A 94 -14.70 -0.95 10.32
N ASP A 95 -15.58 -1.17 9.35
CA ASP A 95 -16.91 -0.57 9.26
C ASP A 95 -17.91 -1.42 10.04
N GLY A 96 -18.29 -0.93 11.22
CA GLY A 96 -19.25 -1.59 12.08
C GLY A 96 -18.88 -1.53 13.56
N VAL A 97 -19.88 -1.76 14.40
CA VAL A 97 -19.66 -2.23 15.77
C VAL A 97 -19.60 -3.75 15.67
N GLN A 98 -18.44 -4.32 15.96
CA GLN A 98 -18.25 -5.77 16.05
C GLN A 98 -17.91 -6.15 17.48
N ASN A 99 -18.21 -7.39 17.84
CA ASN A 99 -17.81 -7.91 19.12
C ASN A 99 -16.29 -8.02 19.19
N LEU A 100 -15.74 -7.86 20.39
CA LEU A 100 -14.30 -7.96 20.63
C LEU A 100 -13.71 -9.27 20.11
N GLU A 101 -14.44 -10.37 20.27
CA GLU A 101 -14.05 -11.71 19.82
C GLU A 101 -13.98 -11.81 18.29
N GLU A 102 -14.95 -11.23 17.57
CA GLU A 102 -14.97 -11.19 16.10
C GLU A 102 -13.78 -10.40 15.56
N ILE A 103 -13.49 -9.24 16.16
CA ILE A 103 -12.36 -8.40 15.78
C ILE A 103 -11.03 -9.14 16.04
N GLN A 104 -10.94 -9.87 17.16
CA GLN A 104 -9.75 -10.66 17.48
C GLN A 104 -9.55 -11.81 16.51
N ASN A 105 -10.61 -12.55 16.18
CA ASN A 105 -10.55 -13.63 15.19
C ASN A 105 -10.14 -13.10 13.82
N PHE A 106 -10.73 -11.98 13.39
CA PHE A 106 -10.33 -11.30 12.14
C PHE A 106 -8.85 -10.90 12.15
N CYS A 107 -8.34 -10.35 13.25
CA CYS A 107 -6.93 -9.97 13.34
C CYS A 107 -5.99 -11.18 13.37
N LEU A 108 -6.40 -12.29 13.99
CA LEU A 108 -5.63 -13.54 14.00
C LEU A 108 -5.59 -14.18 12.60
N GLU A 109 -6.71 -14.20 11.88
CA GLU A 109 -6.80 -14.70 10.50
C GLU A 109 -5.96 -13.87 9.53
N MET A 110 -6.07 -12.54 9.63
CA MET A 110 -5.32 -11.59 8.79
C MET A 110 -3.87 -11.37 9.27
N ASN A 111 -3.47 -12.03 10.36
CA ASN A 111 -2.17 -11.91 11.01
C ASN A 111 -1.79 -10.45 11.33
N VAL A 112 -2.76 -9.63 11.76
CA VAL A 112 -2.53 -8.24 12.16
C VAL A 112 -2.08 -8.20 13.62
N PRO A 113 -0.90 -7.63 13.93
CA PRO A 113 -0.33 -7.68 15.28
C PRO A 113 -0.99 -6.70 16.27
N HIS A 114 -1.59 -5.61 15.79
CA HIS A 114 -2.13 -4.55 16.63
C HIS A 114 -3.59 -4.22 16.31
N ILE A 115 -4.38 -3.98 17.35
CA ILE A 115 -5.79 -3.58 17.28
C ILE A 115 -5.92 -2.25 18.03
N ILE A 116 -6.55 -1.27 17.40
CA ILE A 116 -6.77 0.08 17.92
C ILE A 116 -8.28 0.24 18.10
N MET A 117 -8.72 0.29 19.35
CA MET A 117 -10.12 0.30 19.73
C MET A 117 -10.51 1.67 20.29
N LEU A 118 -11.55 2.26 19.72
CA LEU A 118 -12.20 3.47 20.24
C LEU A 118 -13.48 3.07 20.97
N LYS A 119 -13.75 3.67 22.14
CA LYS A 119 -14.95 3.38 22.93
C LYS A 119 -15.83 4.61 23.08
N ASP A 120 -17.13 4.46 22.83
CA ASP A 120 -18.10 5.57 22.89
C ASP A 120 -18.20 6.19 24.29
N THR A 121 -18.07 5.38 25.35
CA THR A 121 -18.12 5.88 26.73
C THR A 121 -16.89 6.68 27.16
N ASP A 122 -15.79 6.63 26.39
CA ASP A 122 -14.56 7.37 26.70
C ASP A 122 -13.85 7.81 25.40
N PRO A 123 -14.41 8.83 24.71
CA PRO A 123 -13.96 9.26 23.38
C PRO A 123 -12.55 9.88 23.40
N SER A 124 -12.05 10.26 24.56
CA SER A 124 -10.70 10.82 24.74
C SER A 124 -9.61 9.74 24.79
N SER A 125 -10.01 8.49 25.00
CA SER A 125 -9.10 7.37 25.19
C SER A 125 -9.19 6.35 24.06
N VAL A 126 -8.02 5.87 23.65
CA VAL A 126 -7.86 4.81 22.66
C VAL A 126 -7.20 3.62 23.36
N ARG A 127 -7.72 2.42 23.11
CA ARG A 127 -7.15 1.18 23.64
C ARG A 127 -6.40 0.45 22.53
N ILE A 128 -5.10 0.28 22.71
CA ILE A 128 -4.26 -0.47 21.79
C ILE A 128 -4.08 -1.88 22.37
N ARG A 129 -4.53 -2.90 21.64
CA ARG A 129 -4.26 -4.30 21.94
C ARG A 129 -3.19 -4.84 20.99
N SER A 130 -2.13 -5.41 21.54
CA SER A 130 -1.05 -6.02 20.77
C SER A 130 -0.99 -7.52 21.03
N TRP A 131 -0.87 -8.31 19.97
CA TRP A 131 -0.65 -9.75 20.04
C TRP A 131 0.83 -10.03 20.29
N ASN A 132 1.17 -10.60 21.45
CA ASN A 132 2.56 -10.93 21.79
C ASN A 132 2.60 -12.22 22.61
N LYS A 133 3.47 -13.17 22.24
CA LYS A 133 3.68 -14.45 22.95
C LYS A 133 2.37 -15.14 23.36
N ASP A 134 1.45 -15.27 22.41
CA ASP A 134 0.19 -16.02 22.56
C ASP A 134 -0.85 -15.36 23.50
N ARG A 135 -0.69 -14.06 23.81
CA ARG A 135 -1.66 -13.29 24.60
C ARG A 135 -1.79 -11.86 24.06
N PHE A 136 -3.01 -11.31 24.16
CA PHE A 136 -3.24 -9.89 23.92
C PHE A 136 -2.86 -9.04 25.13
N HIS A 137 -2.03 -8.03 24.92
CA HIS A 137 -1.74 -6.97 25.90
C HIS A 137 -2.49 -5.70 25.53
N GLU A 138 -3.31 -5.19 26.44
CA GLU A 138 -4.08 -3.95 26.26
C GLU A 138 -3.40 -2.77 26.96
N LYS A 139 -3.24 -1.67 26.23
CA LYS A 139 -2.73 -0.39 26.73
C LYS A 139 -3.71 0.72 26.40
N LYS A 140 -4.18 1.44 27.42
CA LYS A 140 -4.99 2.66 27.26
C LYS A 140 -4.07 3.85 27.03
N VAL A 141 -4.31 4.62 25.99
CA VAL A 141 -3.56 5.82 25.60
C VAL A 141 -4.52 6.93 25.19
N THR A 142 -4.06 8.17 25.11
CA THR A 142 -4.84 9.25 24.50
C THR A 142 -4.78 9.17 22.98
N GLN A 143 -5.72 9.84 22.29
CA GLN A 143 -5.75 9.86 20.82
C GLN A 143 -4.46 10.48 20.22
N GLY A 144 -3.91 11.52 20.86
CA GLY A 144 -2.66 12.16 20.43
C GLY A 144 -1.43 11.26 20.60
N GLU A 145 -1.38 10.50 21.69
CA GLU A 145 -0.27 9.57 21.97
C GLU A 145 -0.38 8.24 21.20
N CYS A 146 -1.53 7.96 20.58
CA CYS A 146 -1.79 6.71 19.90
C CYS A 146 -0.80 6.48 18.73
N VAL A 147 -0.51 7.53 17.97
CA VAL A 147 0.40 7.47 16.82
C VAL A 147 1.83 7.16 17.29
N ASP A 148 2.32 7.87 18.31
CA ASP A 148 3.67 7.67 18.87
C ASP A 148 3.86 6.27 19.48
N ASN A 149 2.84 5.77 20.18
CA ASN A 149 2.87 4.41 20.72
C ASN A 149 2.89 3.37 19.60
N MET A 150 2.13 3.59 18.52
CA MET A 150 2.08 2.67 17.40
C MET A 150 3.39 2.65 16.61
N LEU A 151 4.05 3.81 16.44
CA LEU A 151 5.39 3.90 15.85
C LEU A 151 6.39 3.04 16.63
N ARG A 152 6.42 3.16 17.97
CA ARG A 152 7.30 2.35 18.83
C ARG A 152 7.03 0.85 18.70
N LEU A 153 5.76 0.46 18.63
CA LEU A 153 5.37 -0.94 18.50
C LEU A 153 5.73 -1.51 17.11
N CYS A 154 5.51 -0.75 16.04
CA CYS A 154 5.84 -1.16 14.68
C CYS A 154 7.35 -1.28 14.45
N ASP A 155 8.16 -0.41 15.05
CA ASP A 155 9.63 -0.47 14.95
C ASP A 155 10.18 -1.74 15.63
N THR A 156 9.59 -2.18 16.74
CA THR A 156 10.01 -3.43 17.43
C THR A 156 9.70 -4.71 16.67
N HIS A 157 8.69 -4.73 15.79
CA HIS A 157 8.31 -5.92 15.02
C HIS A 157 8.95 -5.99 13.63
N THR A 158 9.67 -4.93 13.20
CA THR A 158 10.22 -4.81 11.85
C THR A 158 11.75 -4.84 11.85
N SER A 159 12.38 -5.89 12.39
CA SER A 159 13.84 -6.10 12.29
C SER A 159 14.35 -6.45 10.88
N LEU A 160 13.51 -6.35 9.84
CA LEU A 160 13.89 -6.55 8.44
C LEU A 160 13.51 -5.35 7.57
N ARG A 161 13.65 -4.13 8.10
CA ARG A 161 13.65 -2.94 7.25
C ARG A 161 15.03 -2.87 6.58
N PRO A 162 15.15 -2.91 5.24
CA PRO A 162 16.31 -2.33 4.60
C PRO A 162 16.34 -0.88 5.06
N GLU A 163 17.48 -0.40 5.56
CA GLU A 163 17.72 1.02 5.77
C GLU A 163 17.67 1.74 4.41
N THR A 164 16.48 1.99 3.90
CA THR A 164 16.28 3.06 2.94
C THR A 164 16.38 4.34 3.74
N LYS A 165 17.60 4.88 3.79
CA LYS A 165 17.87 6.26 4.15
C LYS A 165 16.74 7.12 3.60
N SER A 166 16.13 7.87 4.50
CA SER A 166 15.08 8.84 4.25
C SER A 166 15.42 9.68 3.01
N VAL A 167 14.78 9.34 1.90
CA VAL A 167 14.60 10.30 0.81
C VAL A 167 13.73 11.41 1.42
N PRO A 168 14.12 12.70 1.28
CA PRO A 168 13.38 13.80 1.88
C PRO A 168 11.92 13.72 1.46
N VAL A 169 11.02 14.01 2.40
CA VAL A 169 9.60 14.22 2.15
C VAL A 169 9.49 15.43 1.24
N ILE A 170 9.57 15.18 -0.06
CA ILE A 170 8.98 16.03 -1.07
C ILE A 170 7.49 15.78 -0.90
N THR A 171 6.71 16.84 -0.71
CA THR A 171 5.26 16.84 -0.89
C THR A 171 4.97 16.45 -2.34
N GLU A 172 5.06 15.17 -2.64
CA GLU A 172 4.76 14.60 -3.95
C GLU A 172 3.25 14.64 -4.12
N VAL A 173 2.78 15.54 -4.97
CA VAL A 173 1.41 15.52 -5.46
C VAL A 173 1.24 14.23 -6.28
N PRO A 174 0.11 13.49 -6.15
CA PRO A 174 -0.16 12.30 -6.96
C PRO A 174 0.10 12.58 -8.44
N THR A 175 0.70 11.63 -9.16
CA THR A 175 0.93 11.78 -10.60
C THR A 175 -0.41 11.72 -11.33
N ILE A 176 -0.82 12.84 -11.95
CA ILE A 176 -2.08 12.95 -12.69
C ILE A 176 -1.79 12.82 -14.18
N ASN A 177 -2.46 11.88 -14.84
CA ASN A 177 -2.48 11.77 -16.31
C ASN A 177 -3.84 12.27 -16.82
N ILE A 178 -3.84 13.22 -17.75
CA ILE A 178 -5.09 13.74 -18.34
C ILE A 178 -5.16 13.28 -19.80
N VAL A 179 -6.17 12.46 -20.09
CA VAL A 179 -6.41 11.88 -21.41
C VAL A 179 -7.66 12.50 -22.01
N PHE A 180 -7.55 13.06 -23.22
CA PHE A 180 -8.69 13.65 -23.93
C PHE A 180 -9.24 12.66 -24.94
N LEU A 181 -10.49 12.27 -24.78
CA LEU A 181 -11.26 11.43 -25.70
C LEU A 181 -12.40 12.28 -26.29
N ILE A 182 -12.03 13.22 -27.16
CA ILE A 182 -12.96 14.14 -27.81
C ILE A 182 -12.88 13.90 -29.33
N GLY A 183 -14.03 13.86 -30.00
CA GLY A 183 -14.12 13.60 -31.45
C GLY A 183 -13.48 14.68 -32.33
N GLU A 184 -13.26 15.87 -31.78
CA GLU A 184 -12.61 17.00 -32.45
C GLU A 184 -11.16 17.17 -32.00
N LYS A 185 -10.27 17.42 -32.96
CA LYS A 185 -8.85 17.67 -32.69
C LYS A 185 -8.68 19.05 -32.05
N LEU A 186 -8.52 19.08 -30.72
CA LEU A 186 -8.22 20.32 -29.98
C LEU A 186 -6.85 20.90 -30.36
N SER A 187 -6.76 22.23 -30.44
CA SER A 187 -5.48 22.92 -30.55
C SER A 187 -4.67 22.76 -29.25
N SER A 188 -3.34 22.76 -29.34
CA SER A 188 -2.45 22.60 -28.18
C SER A 188 -2.71 23.66 -27.08
N ALA A 189 -3.02 24.90 -27.47
CA ALA A 189 -3.36 25.97 -26.53
C ALA A 189 -4.69 25.72 -25.79
N MET A 190 -5.71 25.22 -26.50
CA MET A 190 -6.99 24.85 -25.89
C MET A 190 -6.85 23.63 -24.97
N LYS A 191 -6.08 22.62 -25.39
CA LYS A 191 -5.79 21.44 -24.58
C LYS A 191 -5.15 21.82 -23.25
N ARG A 192 -4.10 22.66 -23.28
CA ARG A 192 -3.42 23.17 -22.08
C ARG A 192 -4.35 23.98 -21.17
N ARG A 193 -5.27 24.76 -21.75
CA ARG A 193 -6.27 25.51 -20.97
C ARG A 193 -7.22 24.56 -20.23
N TYR A 194 -7.73 23.54 -20.91
CA TYR A 194 -8.62 22.56 -20.29
C TYR A 194 -7.91 21.68 -19.25
N GLU A 195 -6.66 21.27 -19.50
CA GLU A 195 -5.85 20.55 -18.49
C GLU A 195 -5.75 21.36 -17.20
N ASN A 196 -5.40 22.66 -17.29
CA ASN A 196 -5.32 23.53 -16.12
C ASN A 196 -6.67 23.69 -15.42
N GLN A 197 -7.77 23.80 -16.18
CA GLN A 197 -9.12 23.92 -15.61
C GLN A 197 -9.54 22.64 -14.88
N VAL A 198 -9.28 21.47 -15.47
CA VAL A 198 -9.53 20.15 -14.86
C VAL A 198 -8.72 20.02 -13.58
N LEU A 199 -7.41 20.30 -13.63
CA LEU A 199 -6.52 20.24 -12.47
C LEU A 199 -7.03 21.12 -11.33
N ASN A 200 -7.34 22.39 -11.60
CA ASN A 200 -7.83 23.32 -10.58
C ASN A 200 -9.15 22.87 -9.95
N SER A 201 -10.02 22.22 -10.72
CA SER A 201 -11.31 21.71 -10.23
C SER A 201 -11.13 20.52 -9.26
N ILE A 202 -10.25 19.58 -9.58
CA ILE A 202 -10.10 18.32 -8.82
C ILE A 202 -8.95 18.34 -7.80
N LEU A 203 -8.13 19.41 -7.79
CA LEU A 203 -6.93 19.52 -6.94
C LEU A 203 -7.22 19.26 -5.46
N SER A 204 -8.30 19.83 -4.93
CA SER A 204 -8.69 19.71 -3.52
C SER A 204 -9.06 18.28 -3.11
N THR A 205 -9.57 17.49 -4.04
CA THR A 205 -9.90 16.07 -3.86
C THR A 205 -8.64 15.21 -4.00
N ILE A 206 -7.80 15.49 -5.00
CA ILE A 206 -6.58 14.72 -5.26
C ILE A 206 -5.54 14.91 -4.16
N GLN A 207 -5.44 16.10 -3.55
CA GLN A 207 -4.55 16.35 -2.41
C GLN A 207 -4.83 15.45 -1.19
N ARG A 208 -6.02 14.83 -1.13
CA ARG A 208 -6.37 13.86 -0.07
C ARG A 208 -5.86 12.44 -0.37
N LEU A 209 -5.41 12.18 -1.60
CA LEU A 209 -4.86 10.89 -2.01
C LEU A 209 -3.37 10.81 -1.69
N SER A 210 -2.88 9.60 -1.42
CA SER A 210 -1.45 9.37 -1.22
C SER A 210 -0.68 9.63 -2.53
N ALA A 211 0.53 10.18 -2.42
CA ALA A 211 1.48 10.36 -3.53
C ALA A 211 1.75 9.08 -4.36
N LYS A 212 1.53 7.90 -3.76
CA LYS A 212 1.71 6.58 -4.41
C LYS A 212 0.57 6.20 -5.35
N VAL A 213 -0.55 6.91 -5.31
CA VAL A 213 -1.73 6.65 -6.13
C VAL A 213 -1.55 7.37 -7.47
N ARG A 214 -1.71 6.63 -8.57
CA ARG A 214 -1.77 7.22 -9.92
C ARG A 214 -3.22 7.54 -10.26
N VAL A 215 -3.49 8.76 -10.69
CA VAL A 215 -4.84 9.22 -11.04
C VAL A 215 -4.88 9.48 -12.54
N GLU A 216 -5.80 8.83 -13.23
CA GLU A 216 -6.05 9.05 -14.66
C GLU A 216 -7.40 9.74 -14.84
N VAL A 217 -7.39 10.87 -15.54
CA VAL A 217 -8.59 11.70 -15.78
C VAL A 217 -8.90 11.65 -17.26
N ILE A 218 -10.04 11.09 -17.60
CA ILE A 218 -10.51 10.98 -18.97
C ILE A 218 -11.51 12.11 -19.25
N VAL A 219 -11.11 13.04 -20.10
CA VAL A 219 -11.95 14.16 -20.55
C VAL A 219 -12.70 13.71 -21.80
N VAL A 220 -14.00 13.52 -21.66
CA VAL A 220 -14.92 13.17 -22.75
C VAL A 220 -15.85 14.35 -23.06
N ASN A 221 -16.23 14.50 -24.33
CA ASN A 221 -17.30 15.40 -24.73
C ASN A 221 -18.60 14.60 -24.83
N MET A 222 -19.59 14.90 -23.98
CA MET A 222 -20.88 14.23 -23.97
C MET A 222 -22.01 15.24 -23.84
N GLU A 223 -23.12 14.98 -24.53
CA GLU A 223 -24.33 15.79 -24.40
C GLU A 223 -24.98 15.62 -23.03
N GLY A 224 -25.70 16.66 -22.58
CA GLY A 224 -26.30 16.69 -21.25
C GLY A 224 -27.30 15.55 -20.98
N GLU A 225 -27.97 15.04 -22.00
CA GLU A 225 -28.87 13.88 -21.87
C GLU A 225 -28.10 12.58 -21.58
N VAL A 226 -26.97 12.36 -22.25
CA VAL A 226 -26.09 11.20 -22.04
C VAL A 226 -25.48 11.24 -20.63
N ILE A 227 -25.14 12.44 -20.14
CA ILE A 227 -24.64 12.61 -18.76
C ILE A 227 -25.72 12.23 -17.74
N LYS A 228 -26.97 12.66 -17.93
CA LYS A 228 -28.10 12.30 -17.05
C LYS A 228 -28.36 10.79 -17.06
N MET A 229 -28.30 10.19 -18.25
CA MET A 229 -28.43 8.74 -18.42
C MET A 229 -27.31 8.00 -17.69
N LEU A 230 -26.03 8.38 -17.89
CA LEU A 230 -24.90 7.77 -17.18
C LEU A 230 -25.00 7.97 -15.67
N ALA A 231 -25.38 9.16 -15.20
CA ALA A 231 -25.58 9.42 -13.78
C ALA A 231 -26.67 8.53 -13.18
N SER A 232 -27.70 8.16 -13.95
CA SER A 232 -28.75 7.22 -13.50
C SER A 232 -28.27 5.77 -13.38
N TYR A 233 -27.18 5.39 -14.08
CA TYR A 233 -26.57 4.07 -14.00
C TYR A 233 -25.44 3.99 -12.96
N ILE A 234 -24.92 5.12 -12.52
CA ILE A 234 -23.99 5.16 -11.39
C ILE A 234 -24.86 5.10 -10.14
N GLU A 235 -25.10 3.89 -9.62
CA GLU A 235 -25.70 3.67 -8.30
C GLU A 235 -24.83 4.34 -7.23
N LEU A 236 -25.12 5.62 -6.97
CA LEU A 236 -24.66 6.34 -5.79
C LEU A 236 -25.65 6.04 -4.66
N ASP A 237 -25.78 4.76 -4.30
CA ASP A 237 -26.52 4.38 -3.11
C ASP A 237 -25.69 4.80 -1.88
N SER A 238 -26.12 5.92 -1.30
CA SER A 238 -26.17 6.29 0.13
C SER A 238 -25.12 5.72 1.08
#